data_AF-A0A968MS09-F1
#
_entry.id   AF-A0A968MS09-F1
#
_cell.length_a   1.000
_cell.length_b   1.000
_cell.length_c   1.000
_cell.angle_alpha   90.00
_cell.angle_beta   90.00
_cell.angle_gamma   90.00
#
_symmetry.space_group_name_H-M   'P 1'
#
loop_
_entity.id
_entity.type
_entity.pdbx_description
1 polymer ?
#
loop_
_entity_poly.entity_id
_entity_poly.type
_entity_poly.pdbx_seq_one_letter_code
_entity_poly.pdbx_strand_id
1 'polypeptide(L)'
;MISAVNVMADSSFNSWYKDTTQLAATAAAGELPGAKGLSVLKKNGCLACHSIDGSKLVGPTYKGLYGKSEIVESNGKERQITADDAYIEKSIYEPNADVVKGYTAGMMLSYKNTINEEEIKQIIEYLQTLK
;
A
#
# COMPACT_ATOMS: atom_id res chain seq x y z
N MET A 1 1.18 19.00 17.05
CA MET A 1 -0.08 18.83 16.28
C MET A 1 -0.57 20.21 15.93
N ILE A 2 -0.67 20.54 14.65
CA ILE A 2 -1.17 21.84 14.19
C ILE A 2 -2.46 21.56 13.42
N SER A 3 -3.56 22.16 13.84
CA SER A 3 -4.85 22.11 13.15
C SER A 3 -4.98 23.39 12.32
N ALA A 4 -5.40 23.28 11.05
CA ALA A 4 -5.64 24.43 10.19
C ALA A 4 -7.14 24.60 9.91
N VAL A 5 -7.60 25.86 9.89
CA VAL A 5 -8.96 26.23 9.48
C VAL A 5 -8.86 26.95 8.14
N ASN A 6 -9.51 26.41 7.11
CA ASN A 6 -9.58 27.01 5.79
C ASN A 6 -10.96 27.64 5.58
N VAL A 7 -11.04 28.97 5.54
CA VAL A 7 -12.28 29.71 5.34
C VAL A 7 -12.51 29.92 3.85
N MET A 8 -13.69 29.53 3.37
CA MET A 8 -14.07 29.62 1.96
C MET A 8 -15.48 30.20 1.81
N ALA A 9 -15.81 30.71 0.62
CA ALA A 9 -17.12 31.27 0.32
C ALA A 9 -18.22 30.18 0.34
N ASP A 10 -19.46 30.55 0.69
CA ASP A 10 -20.57 29.61 0.87
C ASP A 10 -20.81 28.69 -0.35
N SER A 11 -20.68 29.21 -1.58
CA SER A 11 -20.82 28.40 -2.78
C SER A 11 -19.69 27.38 -2.93
N SER A 12 -18.45 27.77 -2.65
CA SER A 12 -17.28 26.90 -2.65
C SER A 12 -17.35 25.86 -1.53
N PHE A 13 -17.84 26.25 -0.34
CA PHE A 13 -18.08 25.34 0.77
C PHE A 13 -19.14 24.30 0.40
N ASN A 14 -20.26 24.72 -0.20
CA ASN A 14 -21.34 23.80 -0.57
C ASN A 14 -20.91 22.83 -1.68
N SER A 15 -20.09 23.25 -2.63
CA SER A 15 -19.47 22.35 -3.62
C SER A 15 -18.52 21.37 -2.95
N TRP A 16 -17.58 21.85 -2.13
CA TRP A 16 -16.66 21.00 -1.37
C TRP A 16 -17.39 20.01 -0.43
N TYR A 17 -18.48 20.44 0.21
CA TYR A 17 -19.29 19.62 1.11
C TYR A 17 -20.06 18.52 0.35
N LYS A 18 -20.61 18.84 -0.83
CA LYS A 18 -21.23 17.83 -1.71
C LYS A 18 -20.20 16.86 -2.26
N ASP A 19 -19.05 17.35 -2.69
CA ASP A 19 -17.94 16.53 -3.19
C ASP A 19 -17.40 15.60 -2.09
N THR A 20 -17.29 16.06 -0.85
CA THR A 20 -16.90 15.22 0.29
C THR A 20 -17.96 14.17 0.64
N THR A 21 -19.25 14.47 0.48
CA THR A 21 -20.32 13.48 0.63
C THR A 21 -20.24 12.41 -0.46
N GLN A 22 -19.89 12.80 -1.69
CA GLN A 22 -19.71 11.89 -2.82
C GLN A 22 -18.41 11.09 -2.72
N LEU A 23 -17.34 11.67 -2.21
CA LEU A 23 -16.09 10.98 -1.84
C LEU A 23 -16.33 9.97 -0.71
N ALA A 24 -17.13 10.33 0.30
CA ALA A 24 -17.50 9.42 1.37
C ALA A 24 -18.37 8.27 0.85
N ALA A 25 -19.29 8.54 -0.07
CA ALA A 25 -20.13 7.52 -0.71
C ALA A 25 -19.31 6.59 -1.61
N THR A 26 -18.40 7.11 -2.43
CA THR A 26 -17.51 6.30 -3.29
C THR A 26 -16.50 5.50 -2.47
N ALA A 27 -15.99 6.05 -1.35
CA ALA A 27 -15.19 5.31 -0.38
C ALA A 27 -15.98 4.18 0.28
N ALA A 28 -17.23 4.44 0.69
CA ALA A 28 -18.11 3.45 1.29
C ALA A 28 -18.54 2.35 0.28
N ALA A 29 -18.67 2.70 -1.00
CA ALA A 29 -18.98 1.77 -2.08
C ALA A 29 -17.75 1.00 -2.60
N GLY A 30 -16.54 1.34 -2.14
CA GLY A 30 -15.30 0.73 -2.63
C GLY A 30 -14.96 1.09 -4.08
N GLU A 31 -15.49 2.21 -4.56
CA GLU A 31 -15.34 2.70 -5.95
C GLU A 31 -14.15 3.64 -6.13
N LEU A 32 -13.47 4.03 -5.04
CA LEU A 32 -12.18 4.72 -5.14
C LEU A 32 -11.11 3.72 -5.64
N PRO A 33 -10.23 4.13 -6.58
CA PRO A 33 -9.13 3.28 -7.05
C PRO A 33 -8.33 2.70 -5.88
N GLY A 34 -8.17 1.38 -5.86
CA GLY A 34 -7.47 0.68 -4.79
C GLY A 34 -8.18 0.59 -3.42
N ALA A 35 -9.42 1.06 -3.25
CA ALA A 35 -10.14 0.95 -1.96
C ALA A 35 -10.31 -0.51 -1.50
N LYS A 36 -10.53 -1.42 -2.45
CA LYS A 36 -10.56 -2.87 -2.19
C LYS A 36 -9.20 -3.37 -1.71
N GLY A 37 -8.11 -2.97 -2.36
CA GLY A 37 -6.74 -3.30 -1.95
C GLY A 37 -6.41 -2.83 -0.55
N LEU A 38 -6.75 -1.57 -0.22
CA LEU A 38 -6.60 -1.06 1.14
C LEU A 38 -7.37 -1.90 2.17
N SER A 39 -8.57 -2.36 1.81
CA SER A 39 -9.38 -3.21 2.69
C SER A 39 -8.72 -4.57 2.92
N VAL A 40 -8.14 -5.17 1.87
CA VAL A 40 -7.35 -6.42 1.99
C VAL A 40 -6.13 -6.20 2.89
N LEU A 41 -5.37 -5.12 2.70
CA LEU A 41 -4.21 -4.79 3.53
C LEU A 41 -4.58 -4.59 5.01
N LYS A 42 -5.70 -3.92 5.28
CA LYS A 42 -6.20 -3.71 6.65
C LYS A 42 -6.64 -5.03 7.28
N LYS A 43 -7.46 -5.81 6.58
CA LYS A 43 -7.99 -7.10 7.05
C LYS A 43 -6.88 -8.08 7.42
N ASN A 44 -5.79 -8.09 6.65
CA ASN A 44 -4.65 -8.99 6.83
C ASN A 44 -3.53 -8.42 7.73
N GLY A 45 -3.74 -7.23 8.32
CA GLY A 45 -2.81 -6.62 9.28
C GLY A 45 -1.54 -6.03 8.67
N CYS A 46 -1.46 -5.86 7.35
CA CYS A 46 -0.26 -5.42 6.64
C CYS A 46 0.23 -4.05 7.14
N LEU A 47 -0.71 -3.16 7.47
CA LEU A 47 -0.42 -1.78 7.91
C LEU A 47 0.21 -1.69 9.32
N ALA A 48 0.27 -2.79 10.07
CA ALA A 48 1.03 -2.82 11.33
C ALA A 48 2.55 -2.84 11.10
N CYS A 49 2.98 -3.37 9.96
CA CYS A 49 4.39 -3.50 9.60
C CYS A 49 4.82 -2.60 8.45
N HIS A 50 3.89 -2.23 7.56
CA HIS A 50 4.16 -1.41 6.38
C HIS A 50 3.38 -0.10 6.43
N SER A 51 4.10 1.01 6.38
CA SER A 51 3.49 2.33 6.39
C SER A 51 3.02 2.75 5.00
N ILE A 52 2.08 3.70 4.94
CA ILE A 52 1.65 4.38 3.70
C ILE A 52 2.05 5.86 3.66
N ASP A 53 2.67 6.36 4.73
CA ASP A 53 3.07 7.76 4.88
C ASP A 53 4.58 8.00 4.63
N GLY A 54 5.34 6.92 4.46
CA GLY A 54 6.80 6.95 4.28
C GLY A 54 7.59 6.66 5.56
N SER A 55 6.95 6.52 6.72
CA SER A 55 7.63 6.19 7.97
C SER A 55 8.27 4.80 7.90
N LYS A 56 9.45 4.63 8.51
CA LYS A 56 10.11 3.32 8.61
C LYS A 56 9.48 2.53 9.75
N LEU A 57 8.98 1.33 9.44
CA LEU A 57 8.43 0.37 10.40
C LEU A 57 9.23 -0.95 10.33
N VAL A 58 8.62 -2.04 10.79
CA VAL A 58 9.18 -3.39 10.70
C VAL A 58 9.42 -3.80 9.24
N GLY A 59 8.55 -3.38 8.33
CA GLY A 59 8.68 -3.55 6.88
C GLY A 59 8.91 -2.21 6.16
N PRO A 60 9.27 -2.26 4.86
CA PRO A 60 9.37 -1.09 4.00
C PRO A 60 8.03 -0.37 3.84
N THR A 61 8.09 0.95 3.61
CA THR A 61 6.89 1.72 3.28
C THR A 61 6.34 1.32 1.91
N TYR A 62 5.02 1.33 1.78
CA TYR A 62 4.34 1.20 0.50
C TYR A 62 4.33 2.49 -0.32
N LYS A 63 4.60 3.64 0.32
CA LYS A 63 4.59 4.94 -0.35
C LYS A 63 5.67 5.00 -1.44
N GLY A 64 5.25 5.20 -2.68
CA GLY A 64 6.14 5.29 -3.83
C GLY A 64 6.85 3.97 -4.16
N LEU A 65 6.38 2.83 -3.63
CA LEU A 65 7.01 1.54 -3.83
C LEU A 65 6.82 1.06 -5.28
N TYR A 66 5.61 1.16 -5.81
CA TYR A 66 5.29 0.58 -7.11
C TYR A 66 6.14 1.19 -8.24
N GLY A 67 6.83 0.33 -9.00
CA GLY A 67 7.73 0.72 -10.10
C GLY A 67 9.09 1.27 -9.64
N LYS A 68 9.36 1.35 -8.33
CA LYS A 68 10.64 1.79 -7.80
C LYS A 68 11.70 0.70 -7.96
N SER A 69 12.93 1.11 -8.24
CA SER A 69 14.08 0.20 -8.13
C SER A 69 14.49 0.01 -6.67
N GLU A 70 14.61 -1.24 -6.25
CA GLU A 70 15.07 -1.61 -4.91
C GLU A 70 16.25 -2.58 -4.99
N ILE A 71 17.09 -2.57 -3.96
CA ILE A 71 18.12 -3.59 -3.78
C ILE A 71 17.59 -4.63 -2.81
N VAL A 72 17.58 -5.88 -3.23
CA VAL A 72 17.14 -7.02 -2.42
C VAL A 72 18.29 -8.00 -2.24
N GLU A 73 18.25 -8.73 -1.12
CA GLU A 73 19.07 -9.91 -0.90
C GLU A 73 18.26 -11.15 -1.27
N SER A 74 18.81 -11.96 -2.18
CA SER A 74 18.25 -13.24 -2.62
C SER A 74 19.33 -14.30 -2.44
N ASN A 75 19.08 -15.31 -1.59
CA ASN A 75 20.05 -16.37 -1.30
C ASN A 75 21.44 -15.83 -0.86
N GLY A 76 21.47 -14.77 -0.06
CA GLY A 76 22.70 -14.15 0.43
C GLY A 76 23.48 -13.33 -0.61
N LYS A 77 22.86 -13.00 -1.75
CA LYS A 77 23.45 -12.11 -2.77
C LYS A 77 22.55 -10.92 -3.02
N GLU A 78 23.14 -9.73 -3.12
CA GLU A 78 22.42 -8.52 -3.49
C GLU A 78 22.12 -8.50 -5.00
N ARG A 79 20.93 -8.05 -5.36
CA ARG A 79 20.55 -7.73 -6.74
C ARG A 79 19.56 -6.57 -6.77
N GLN A 80 19.52 -5.87 -7.89
CA GLN A 80 18.52 -4.84 -8.15
C GLN A 80 17.26 -5.46 -8.74
N ILE A 81 16.10 -5.01 -8.28
CA ILE A 81 14.78 -5.35 -8.81
C ILE A 81 13.97 -4.09 -9.07
N THR A 82 12.93 -4.23 -9.86
CA THR A 82 11.84 -3.26 -9.95
C THR A 82 10.67 -3.81 -9.15
N ALA A 83 10.06 -2.99 -8.29
CA ALA A 83 8.88 -3.37 -7.54
C ALA A 83 7.62 -3.33 -8.44
N ASP A 84 7.55 -4.28 -9.36
CA ASP A 84 6.44 -4.52 -10.28
C ASP A 84 5.44 -5.54 -9.71
N ASP A 85 4.40 -5.85 -10.49
CA ASP A 85 3.33 -6.78 -10.13
C ASP A 85 3.89 -8.14 -9.70
N ALA A 86 4.83 -8.69 -10.48
CA ALA A 86 5.41 -10.01 -10.23
C ALA A 86 6.25 -10.04 -8.96
N TYR A 87 7.03 -8.97 -8.70
CA TYR A 87 7.76 -8.82 -7.46
C TYR A 87 6.80 -8.71 -6.26
N ILE A 88 5.76 -7.88 -6.35
CA ILE A 88 4.81 -7.67 -5.25
C ILE A 88 4.07 -8.98 -4.90
N GLU A 89 3.57 -9.69 -5.90
CA GLU A 89 2.94 -11.00 -5.71
C GLU A 89 3.92 -11.99 -5.05
N LYS A 90 5.13 -12.08 -5.58
CA LYS A 90 6.17 -12.95 -5.02
C LYS A 90 6.52 -12.58 -3.58
N SER A 91 6.64 -11.29 -3.25
CA SER A 91 6.91 -10.85 -1.88
C SER A 91 5.78 -11.19 -0.91
N ILE A 92 4.53 -11.25 -1.37
CA ILE A 92 3.38 -11.62 -0.52
C ILE A 92 3.31 -13.14 -0.29
N TYR A 93 3.63 -13.95 -1.30
CA TYR A 93 3.59 -15.41 -1.21
C TYR A 93 4.88 -16.04 -0.69
N GLU A 94 6.02 -15.46 -1.03
CA GLU A 94 7.37 -15.94 -0.73
C GLU A 94 8.24 -14.80 -0.15
N PRO A 95 7.86 -14.22 1.00
CA PRO A 95 8.48 -13.01 1.55
C PRO A 95 9.98 -13.11 1.85
N ASN A 96 10.51 -14.33 1.97
CA ASN A 96 11.92 -14.57 2.27
C ASN A 96 12.77 -14.82 1.00
N ALA A 97 12.16 -14.84 -0.19
CA ALA A 97 12.87 -15.10 -1.43
C ALA A 97 13.68 -13.88 -1.91
N ASP A 98 13.16 -12.68 -1.69
CA ASP A 98 13.77 -11.40 -2.04
C ASP A 98 13.51 -10.40 -0.90
N VAL A 99 14.50 -10.17 -0.03
CA VAL A 99 14.36 -9.29 1.14
C VAL A 99 15.02 -7.95 0.85
N VAL A 100 14.27 -6.84 0.96
CA VAL A 100 14.81 -5.49 0.74
C VAL A 100 15.99 -5.21 1.68
N LYS A 101 17.08 -4.66 1.13
CA LYS A 101 18.29 -4.35 1.88
C LYS A 101 17.98 -3.48 3.11
N GLY A 102 18.48 -3.89 4.27
CA GLY A 102 18.24 -3.21 5.54
C GLY A 102 16.99 -3.68 6.29
N TYR A 103 16.32 -4.73 5.81
CA TYR A 103 15.25 -5.46 6.51
C TYR A 103 15.68 -6.91 6.81
N THR A 104 15.05 -7.52 7.80
CA THR A 104 15.41 -8.85 8.30
C THR A 104 14.50 -9.92 7.70
N ALA A 105 15.09 -10.99 7.16
CA ALA A 105 14.36 -12.18 6.72
C ALA A 105 13.61 -12.84 7.89
N GLY A 106 12.49 -13.50 7.60
CA GLY A 106 11.66 -14.20 8.58
C GLY A 106 10.65 -13.33 9.33
N MET A 107 10.67 -12.01 9.13
CA MET A 107 9.72 -11.10 9.78
C MET A 107 8.34 -11.08 9.11
N MET A 108 8.27 -11.20 7.78
CA MET A 108 7.03 -11.18 7.03
C MET A 108 6.50 -12.61 6.82
N LEU A 109 5.22 -12.82 7.14
CA LEU A 109 4.53 -14.12 6.99
C LEU A 109 4.13 -14.34 5.53
N SER A 110 4.10 -15.60 5.10
CA SER A 110 3.55 -15.96 3.77
C SER A 110 2.02 -15.90 3.82
N TYR A 111 1.42 -15.30 2.80
CA TYR A 111 -0.04 -15.18 2.66
C TYR A 111 -0.62 -16.06 1.54
N LYS A 112 0.15 -17.03 1.03
CA LYS A 112 -0.24 -17.89 -0.12
C LYS A 112 -1.58 -18.62 0.04
N ASN A 113 -1.97 -18.92 1.27
CA ASN A 113 -3.23 -19.61 1.59
C ASN A 113 -4.31 -18.66 2.16
N THR A 114 -4.06 -17.36 2.19
CA THR A 114 -4.92 -16.37 2.85
C THR A 114 -5.36 -15.27 1.89
N ILE A 115 -4.49 -14.87 0.97
CA ILE A 115 -4.75 -13.87 -0.06
C ILE A 115 -4.76 -14.59 -1.40
N ASN A 116 -5.83 -14.41 -2.18
CA ASN A 116 -5.95 -15.00 -3.52
C ASN A 116 -5.50 -14.01 -4.62
N GLU A 117 -5.42 -14.49 -5.87
CA GLU A 117 -4.96 -13.69 -7.03
C GLU A 117 -5.78 -12.41 -7.27
N GLU A 118 -7.09 -12.43 -7.02
CA GLU A 118 -7.94 -11.24 -7.19
C GLU A 118 -7.65 -10.21 -6.11
N GLU A 119 -7.44 -10.64 -4.86
CA GLU A 119 -7.01 -9.76 -3.78
C GLU A 119 -5.59 -9.21 -4.01
N ILE A 120 -4.68 -9.97 -4.62
CA ILE A 120 -3.35 -9.48 -5.04
C ILE A 120 -3.48 -8.33 -6.04
N LYS A 121 -4.30 -8.50 -7.08
CA LYS A 121 -4.54 -7.43 -8.08
C LYS A 121 -5.07 -6.17 -7.42
N GLN A 122 -6.00 -6.31 -6.50
CA GLN A 122 -6.56 -5.18 -5.74
C GLN A 122 -5.48 -4.49 -4.87
N ILE A 123 -4.60 -5.26 -4.22
CA ILE A 123 -3.45 -4.70 -3.48
C ILE A 123 -2.55 -3.92 -4.42
N ILE A 124 -2.15 -4.49 -5.56
CA ILE A 124 -1.27 -3.84 -6.53
C ILE A 124 -1.89 -2.53 -7.04
N GLU A 125 -3.17 -2.54 -7.39
CA GLU A 125 -3.91 -1.35 -7.79
C GLU A 125 -3.82 -0.25 -6.71
N TYR A 126 -4.01 -0.62 -5.44
CA TYR A 126 -3.84 0.33 -4.34
C TYR A 126 -2.42 0.86 -4.22
N LEU A 127 -1.40 0.00 -4.32
CA LEU A 127 0.01 0.42 -4.26
C LEU A 127 0.38 1.39 -5.38
N GLN A 128 -0.20 1.24 -6.59
CA GLN A 128 -0.02 2.17 -7.69
C GLN A 128 -0.52 3.60 -7.38
N THR A 129 -1.53 3.72 -6.51
CA THR A 129 -2.07 5.01 -6.06
C THR A 129 -1.15 5.74 -5.08
N LEU A 130 -0.27 5.02 -4.38
CA LEU A 130 0.62 5.57 -3.36
C LEU A 130 1.91 6.10 -4.00
N LYS A 131 1.94 7.40 -4.32
CA LYS A 131 3.12 8.10 -4.84
C LYS A 131 4.07 8.60 -3.75
#